data_AF-A0A9X8C3U4-F1
#
_entry.id   AF-A0A9X8C3U4-F1
#
_cell.length_a   1.000
_cell.length_b   1.000
_cell.length_c   1.000
_cell.angle_alpha   90.00
_cell.angle_beta   90.00
_cell.angle_gamma   90.00
#
_symmetry.space_group_name_H-M   'P 1'
#
loop_
_entity.id
_entity.type
_entity.pdbx_description
1 polymer ?
#
loop_
_entity_poly.entity_id
_entity_poly.type
_entity_poly.pdbx_seq_one_letter_code
_entity_poly.pdbx_strand_id
1 'polypeptide(L)'
;MLMIFNSEEDLIIAMKKHDQDALKEVIDQYGKLILYIIHKSLSTPIEKQYVDDCYNDVFTVIWFNIDQFDNDKKRHNSRFLSLSRLKIYHDISFET
;
A
#
# COMPACT_ATOMS: atom_id res chain seq x y z
N MET A 1 17.85 -7.05 7.71
CA MET A 1 17.11 -5.81 7.46
C MET A 1 16.84 -5.18 8.80
N LEU A 2 17.43 -4.03 9.09
CA LEU A 2 17.21 -3.29 10.33
C LEU A 2 15.93 -2.49 10.13
N MET A 3 14.87 -2.78 10.90
CA MET A 3 13.68 -1.93 10.91
C MET A 3 14.09 -0.56 11.45
N ILE A 4 13.89 0.51 10.67
CA ILE A 4 14.19 1.88 11.12
C ILE A 4 13.17 2.32 12.18
N PHE A 5 11.95 1.78 12.12
CA PHE A 5 10.84 2.11 13.00
C PHE A 5 10.54 0.96 13.97
N ASN A 6 10.32 1.29 15.24
CA ASN A 6 10.13 0.32 16.31
C ASN A 6 8.68 -0.22 16.40
N SER A 7 7.74 0.38 15.68
CA SER A 7 6.34 -0.05 15.60
C SER A 7 5.64 0.43 14.33
N GLU A 8 4.51 -0.18 13.97
CA GLU A 8 3.63 0.30 12.89
C GLU A 8 3.05 1.69 13.22
N GLU A 9 2.83 2.00 14.50
CA GLU A 9 2.36 3.31 14.94
C GLU A 9 3.41 4.40 14.67
N ASP A 10 4.69 4.13 14.97
CA ASP A 10 5.80 5.05 14.68
C ASP A 10 5.96 5.26 13.17
N LEU A 11 5.81 4.18 12.39
CA LEU A 11 5.85 4.24 10.94
C LEU A 11 4.71 5.10 10.36
N ILE A 12 3.48 4.94 10.87
CA ILE A 12 2.33 5.76 10.46
C ILE A 12 2.55 7.24 10.84
N ILE A 13 3.07 7.52 12.04
CA ILE A 13 3.38 8.89 12.48
C ILE A 13 4.43 9.52 11.54
N ALA A 14 5.46 8.78 11.15
CA ALA A 14 6.47 9.26 10.22
C ALA A 14 5.92 9.43 8.79
N MET A 15 5.08 8.52 8.32
CA MET A 15 4.37 8.67 7.03
C MET A 15 3.48 9.92 6.99
N LYS A 16 2.76 10.23 8.07
CA LYS A 16 1.96 11.47 8.18
C LYS A 16 2.81 12.75 8.18
N LYS A 17 4.09 12.65 8.55
CA LYS A 17 5.06 13.75 8.41
C LYS A 17 5.69 13.83 7.02
N HIS A 18 5.22 13.00 6.08
CA HIS A 18 5.80 12.87 4.75
C HIS A 18 7.31 12.57 4.76
N ASP A 19 7.72 11.71 5.70
CA ASP A 19 9.08 11.20 5.77
C ASP A 19 9.33 10.16 4.65
N GLN A 20 10.38 10.39 3.85
CA GLN A 20 10.73 9.51 2.72
C GLN A 20 11.30 8.16 3.18
N ASP A 21 11.98 8.11 4.33
CA ASP A 21 12.48 6.85 4.89
C ASP A 21 11.32 5.99 5.40
N ALA A 22 10.25 6.63 5.88
CA ALA A 22 9.01 5.94 6.23
C ALA A 22 8.32 5.33 5.00
N LEU A 23 8.24 6.06 3.89
CA LEU A 23 7.69 5.52 2.63
C LEU A 23 8.51 4.34 2.13
N LYS A 24 9.85 4.45 2.21
CA LYS A 24 10.75 3.36 1.84
C LYS A 24 10.52 2.12 2.69
N GLU A 25 10.39 2.28 4.02
CA GLU A 25 10.08 1.16 4.91
C GLU A 25 8.71 0.53 4.58
N VAL A 26 7.69 1.33 4.25
CA VAL A 26 6.39 0.81 3.80
C VAL A 26 6.52 0.00 2.51
N ILE A 27 7.28 0.49 1.53
CA ILE A 27 7.56 -0.24 0.28
C ILE A 27 8.31 -1.54 0.58
N ASP A 28 9.31 -1.50 1.45
CA ASP A 28 10.13 -2.66 1.77
C ASP A 28 9.33 -3.74 2.53
N GLN A 29 8.46 -3.35 3.46
CA GLN A 29 7.63 -4.28 4.24
C GLN A 29 6.46 -4.84 3.43
N TYR A 30 5.77 -4.00 2.67
CA TYR A 30 4.50 -4.36 2.04
C TYR A 30 4.59 -4.60 0.53
N GLY A 31 5.66 -4.15 -0.13
CA GLY A 31 5.81 -4.19 -1.59
C GLY A 31 5.63 -5.59 -2.18
N LYS A 32 6.30 -6.61 -1.64
CA LYS A 32 6.14 -7.98 -2.13
C LYS A 32 4.71 -8.49 -2.01
N LEU A 33 4.02 -8.15 -0.93
CA LEU A 33 2.64 -8.57 -0.71
C LEU A 33 1.66 -7.80 -1.59
N ILE A 34 1.87 -6.49 -1.79
CA ILE A 34 1.09 -5.66 -2.72
C ILE A 34 1.25 -6.18 -4.15
N LEU A 35 2.48 -6.43 -4.58
CA LEU A 35 2.77 -6.97 -5.91
C LEU A 35 2.10 -8.34 -6.12
N TYR A 36 2.12 -9.22 -5.11
CA TYR A 36 1.39 -10.48 -5.15
C TYR A 36 -0.12 -10.29 -5.33
N ILE A 37 -0.73 -9.33 -4.61
CA ILE A 37 -2.16 -9.02 -4.73
C ILE A 37 -2.48 -8.48 -6.12
N ILE A 38 -1.65 -7.58 -6.66
CA ILE A 38 -1.82 -7.02 -8.02
C ILE A 38 -1.79 -8.14 -9.05
N HIS A 39 -0.76 -8.99 -9.05
CA HIS A 39 -0.64 -10.11 -10.00
C HIS A 39 -1.78 -11.12 -9.89
N LYS A 40 -2.35 -11.30 -8.69
CA LYS A 40 -3.50 -12.19 -8.49
C LYS A 40 -4.80 -11.58 -9.02
N SER A 41 -4.89 -10.25 -9.05
CA SER A 41 -6.10 -9.54 -9.42
C SER A 41 -6.14 -9.21 -10.92
N LEU A 42 -4.98 -9.01 -11.55
CA LEU A 42 -4.81 -8.89 -13.00
C LEU A 42 -4.72 -10.28 -13.64
N SER A 43 -5.79 -10.69 -14.32
CA SER A 43 -5.97 -12.06 -14.81
C SER A 43 -5.52 -12.23 -16.26
N THR A 44 -5.62 -11.19 -17.09
CA THR A 44 -5.30 -11.27 -18.53
C THR A 44 -3.86 -10.80 -18.84
N PRO A 45 -3.26 -11.24 -19.96
CA PRO A 45 -1.95 -10.73 -20.38
C PRO A 45 -1.92 -9.23 -20.65
N ILE A 46 -3.05 -8.68 -21.11
CA ILE A 46 -3.22 -7.24 -21.36
C ILE A 46 -3.23 -6.50 -20.03
N GLU A 47 -4.02 -6.92 -19.05
CA GLU A 47 -4.03 -6.33 -17.70
C GLU A 47 -2.65 -6.36 -17.03
N LYS A 48 -1.90 -7.45 -17.21
CA LYS A 48 -0.57 -7.62 -16.62
C LYS A 48 0.46 -6.60 -17.11
N GLN A 49 0.19 -5.85 -18.18
CA GLN A 49 1.06 -4.75 -18.60
C GLN A 49 1.01 -3.56 -17.62
N TYR A 50 -0.07 -3.45 -16.83
CA TYR A 50 -0.29 -2.36 -15.87
C TYR A 50 0.19 -2.68 -14.45
N VAL A 51 0.95 -3.77 -14.25
CA VAL A 51 1.41 -4.19 -12.91
C VAL A 51 2.24 -3.09 -12.25
N ASP A 52 3.20 -2.50 -12.97
CA ASP A 52 4.10 -1.49 -12.43
C ASP A 52 3.35 -0.18 -12.12
N ASP A 53 2.40 0.20 -12.97
CA ASP A 53 1.53 1.37 -12.76
C ASP A 53 0.63 1.16 -11.54
N CYS A 54 -0.06 0.02 -11.45
CA CYS A 54 -0.86 -0.35 -10.28
C CYS A 54 -0.01 -0.36 -8.99
N TYR A 55 1.22 -0.85 -9.07
CA TYR A 55 2.12 -0.91 -7.93
C TYR A 55 2.47 0.49 -7.43
N ASN A 56 2.86 1.39 -8.33
CA ASN A 56 3.19 2.78 -8.00
C ASN A 56 1.95 3.56 -7.52
N ASP A 57 0.79 3.33 -8.13
CA ASP A 57 -0.46 4.00 -7.77
C ASP A 57 -0.93 3.63 -6.37
N VAL A 58 -0.76 2.37 -5.96
CA VAL A 58 -1.07 1.94 -4.58
C VAL A 58 -0.25 2.73 -3.56
N PHE A 59 1.06 2.86 -3.76
CA PHE A 59 1.90 3.64 -2.83
C PHE A 59 1.61 5.14 -2.90
N THR A 60 1.29 5.65 -4.08
CA THR A 60 0.87 7.05 -4.28
C THR A 60 -0.42 7.34 -3.49
N VAL A 61 -1.42 6.45 -3.58
CA VAL A 61 -2.66 6.56 -2.80
C VAL A 61 -2.38 6.47 -1.31
N ILE A 62 -1.55 5.53 -0.86
CA ILE A 62 -1.16 5.43 0.55
C ILE A 62 -0.50 6.72 1.03
N TRP A 63 0.42 7.28 0.23
CA TRP A 63 1.16 8.50 0.55
C TRP A 63 0.24 9.71 0.71
N PHE A 64 -0.69 9.93 -0.23
CA PHE A 64 -1.60 11.08 -0.18
C PHE A 64 -2.78 10.92 0.78
N ASN A 65 -3.14 9.70 1.14
CA ASN A 65 -4.29 9.44 2.04
C ASN A 65 -3.86 9.03 3.45
N ILE A 66 -2.57 9.09 3.78
CA ILE A 66 -2.08 8.68 5.10
C ILE A 66 -2.72 9.48 6.23
N ASP A 67 -3.05 10.75 6.00
CA ASP A 67 -3.67 11.60 7.02
C ASP A 67 -5.03 11.08 7.49
N GLN A 68 -5.76 10.39 6.60
CA GLN A 68 -7.06 9.77 6.89
C GLN A 68 -6.95 8.48 7.71
N PHE A 69 -5.74 8.01 8.01
CA PHE A 69 -5.55 6.87 8.90
C PHE A 69 -5.84 7.28 10.33
N ASP A 70 -7.06 7.03 10.80
CA ASP A 70 -7.38 7.16 12.21
C ASP A 70 -6.74 6.03 13.02
N ASN A 71 -6.33 6.37 14.24
CA ASN A 71 -5.55 5.49 15.10
C ASN A 71 -6.39 4.39 15.78
N ASP A 72 -7.54 4.04 15.19
CA ASP A 72 -8.50 3.14 15.78
C ASP A 72 -7.91 1.72 15.88
N LYS A 73 -7.75 1.24 17.12
CA LYS A 73 -6.93 0.07 17.52
C LYS A 73 -7.56 -1.29 17.17
N LYS A 74 -8.64 -1.33 16.40
CA LYS A 74 -9.53 -2.50 16.31
C LYS A 74 -9.36 -3.41 15.09
N ARG A 75 -8.28 -3.32 14.31
CA ARG A 75 -8.10 -4.17 13.12
C ARG A 75 -6.88 -5.08 13.21
N HIS A 76 -7.11 -6.40 13.19
CA HIS A 76 -6.06 -7.43 13.12
C HIS A 76 -5.25 -7.43 11.80
N ASN A 77 -5.66 -6.64 10.79
CA ASN A 77 -4.96 -6.50 9.51
C ASN A 77 -4.26 -5.15 9.45
N SER A 78 -3.00 -5.11 8.99
CA SER A 78 -2.27 -3.86 8.74
C SER A 78 -3.12 -2.89 7.91
N ARG A 79 -3.08 -1.61 8.28
CA ARG A 79 -3.88 -0.56 7.63
C ARG A 79 -3.41 -0.34 6.19
N PHE A 80 -2.11 -0.47 5.92
CA PHE A 80 -1.53 -0.40 4.57
C PHE A 80 -2.08 -1.49 3.64
N LEU A 81 -2.28 -2.71 4.16
CA LEU A 81 -2.87 -3.82 3.42
C LEU A 81 -4.36 -3.62 3.12
N SER A 82 -5.06 -2.88 3.98
CA SER A 82 -6.48 -2.59 3.77
C SER A 82 -6.68 -1.59 2.62
N LEU A 83 -5.85 -0.55 2.54
CA LEU A 83 -5.92 0.45 1.45
C LEU A 83 -5.48 -0.12 0.11
N SER A 84 -4.38 -0.85 0.07
CA SER A 84 -3.88 -1.47 -1.16
C SER A 84 -4.93 -2.36 -1.79
N ARG A 85 -5.65 -3.17 -1.00
CA ARG A 85 -6.79 -3.94 -1.51
C ARG A 85 -7.90 -3.06 -2.08
N LEU A 86 -8.35 -2.02 -1.34
CA LEU A 86 -9.43 -1.14 -1.81
C LEU A 86 -9.11 -0.47 -3.14
N LYS A 87 -7.89 0.04 -3.31
CA LYS A 87 -7.45 0.68 -4.54
C LYS A 87 -7.36 -0.30 -5.70
N ILE A 88 -6.78 -1.48 -5.49
CA ILE A 88 -6.68 -2.53 -6.52
C ILE A 88 -8.07 -2.95 -7.02
N TYR A 89 -9.03 -3.17 -6.11
CA TYR A 89 -10.40 -3.52 -6.51
C TYR A 89 -11.12 -2.38 -7.25
N HIS A 90 -10.85 -1.12 -6.89
CA HIS A 90 -11.39 0.03 -7.60
C HIS A 90 -10.89 0.08 -9.04
N ASP A 91 -9.59 -0.06 -9.27
CA ASP A 91 -9.01 0.07 -10.62
C ASP A 91 -9.45 -1.08 -11.55
N ILE A 92 -9.61 -2.30 -11.03
CA ILE A 92 -10.14 -3.44 -11.80
C ILE A 92 -11.62 -3.24 -12.19
N SER A 93 -12.41 -2.59 -11.35
CA SER A 93 -13.84 -2.39 -11.59
C SER A 93 -14.15 -1.32 -12.64
N PHE A 94 -13.16 -0.49 -13.02
CA PHE A 94 -13.32 0.53 -14.07
C PHE A 94 -12.82 0.08 -15.45
N GLU A 95 -12.18 -1.09 -15.55
CA GLU A 95 -11.75 -1.69 -16.83
C GLU A 95 -12.67 -2.83 -17.33
N THR A 96 -13.77 -3.13 -16.62
CA THR A 96 -14.84 -4.08 -17.05
C THR A 96 -16.12 -3.36 -17.45
#